data_AF-A0AAW9AC08-F1
#
_entry.id   AF-A0AAW9AC08-F1
#
_cell.length_a   1.000
_cell.length_b   1.000
_cell.length_c   1.000
_cell.angle_alpha   90.00
_cell.angle_beta   90.00
_cell.angle_gamma   90.00
#
_symmetry.space_group_name_H-M   'P 1'
#
loop_
_entity.id
_entity.type
_entity.pdbx_description
1 polymer ?
#
loop_
_entity_poly.entity_id
_entity_poly.type
_entity_poly.pdbx_seq_one_letter_code
_entity_poly.pdbx_strand_id
1 'polypeptide(L)'
;MTIDERLDFIEYRQQLLFENTPYSRLLFEYRITEEQHEAIMDIFDEYRTKIGAGENVHHGSFEQRIYDAVPQHDGNYHFVEALAQENHRRESWEEVFATLYGNMQKYQNYMSQQD
;
A
#
# COMPACT_ATOMS: atom_id res chain seq x y z
N MET A 1 -19.52 -11.59 -7.61
CA MET A 1 -19.83 -10.16 -7.69
C MET A 1 -21.30 -9.98 -8.00
N THR A 2 -22.06 -9.36 -7.12
CA THR A 2 -23.44 -8.91 -7.32
C THR A 2 -23.48 -7.64 -8.17
N ILE A 3 -24.67 -7.12 -8.49
CA ILE A 3 -24.79 -5.84 -9.20
C ILE A 3 -24.33 -4.70 -8.30
N ASP A 4 -24.72 -4.72 -7.02
CA ASP A 4 -24.37 -3.69 -6.05
C ASP A 4 -22.86 -3.64 -5.82
N GLU A 5 -22.21 -4.78 -5.59
CA GLU A 5 -20.74 -4.87 -5.46
C GLU A 5 -20.01 -4.34 -6.71
N ARG A 6 -20.63 -4.51 -7.90
CA ARG A 6 -20.07 -3.99 -9.15
C ARG A 6 -20.30 -2.49 -9.30
N LEU A 7 -21.40 -1.96 -8.78
CA LEU A 7 -21.69 -0.53 -8.77
C LEU A 7 -20.71 0.18 -7.81
N ASP A 8 -20.57 -0.30 -6.59
CA ASP A 8 -19.62 0.22 -5.59
C ASP A 8 -18.20 0.25 -6.15
N PHE A 9 -17.77 -0.84 -6.79
CA PHE A 9 -16.47 -0.88 -7.45
C PHE A 9 -16.31 0.17 -8.56
N ILE A 10 -17.36 0.45 -9.34
CA ILE A 10 -17.31 1.46 -10.40
C ILE A 10 -17.30 2.87 -9.81
N GLU A 11 -18.11 3.14 -8.79
CA GLU A 11 -18.19 4.44 -8.11
C GLU A 11 -16.85 4.78 -7.44
N TYR A 12 -16.27 3.83 -6.71
CA TYR A 12 -14.95 4.01 -6.11
C TYR A 12 -13.88 4.29 -7.18
N ARG A 13 -13.91 3.57 -8.31
CA ARG A 13 -12.99 3.84 -9.42
C ARG A 13 -13.17 5.23 -10.03
N GLN A 14 -14.40 5.74 -10.10
CA GLN A 14 -14.67 7.11 -10.57
C GLN A 14 -14.08 8.14 -9.60
N GLN A 15 -14.22 7.92 -8.29
CA GLN A 15 -13.60 8.75 -7.27
C GLN A 15 -12.07 8.76 -7.43
N LEU A 16 -11.43 7.60 -7.55
CA LEU A 16 -9.97 7.52 -7.73
C LEU A 16 -9.47 8.30 -8.96
N LEU A 17 -10.23 8.25 -10.06
CA LEU A 17 -9.95 9.02 -11.28
C LEU A 17 -10.12 10.53 -11.07
N PHE A 18 -11.11 10.94 -10.28
CA PHE A 18 -11.34 12.34 -9.95
C PHE A 18 -10.24 12.92 -9.05
N GLU A 19 -9.85 12.18 -8.01
CA GLU A 19 -8.75 12.54 -7.12
C GLU A 19 -7.42 12.70 -7.87
N ASN A 20 -7.16 11.79 -8.82
CA ASN A 20 -6.06 11.86 -9.78
C ASN A 20 -4.66 12.08 -9.16
N THR A 21 -4.46 11.67 -7.92
CA THR A 21 -3.16 11.67 -7.26
C THR A 21 -2.34 10.46 -7.70
N PRO A 22 -1.01 10.43 -7.51
CA PRO A 22 -0.25 9.24 -7.86
C PRO A 22 -0.68 8.00 -7.04
N TYR A 23 -1.05 8.19 -5.77
CA TYR A 23 -1.65 7.11 -4.96
C TYR A 23 -3.00 6.64 -5.47
N SER A 24 -3.93 7.55 -5.83
CA SER A 24 -5.24 7.13 -6.34
C SER A 24 -5.12 6.44 -7.71
N ARG A 25 -4.18 6.87 -8.55
CA ARG A 25 -3.83 6.18 -9.81
C ARG A 25 -3.29 4.78 -9.56
N LEU A 26 -2.40 4.61 -8.58
CA LEU A 26 -1.88 3.30 -8.19
C LEU A 26 -3.02 2.35 -7.82
N LEU A 27 -3.92 2.76 -6.93
CA LEU A 27 -5.09 1.95 -6.56
C LEU A 27 -5.97 1.62 -7.76
N PHE A 28 -6.17 2.58 -8.67
CA PHE A 28 -6.97 2.40 -9.88
C PHE A 28 -6.35 1.38 -10.85
N GLU A 29 -5.05 1.46 -11.09
CA GLU A 29 -4.28 0.57 -11.98
C GLU A 29 -4.28 -0.86 -11.46
N TYR A 30 -4.05 -1.03 -10.15
CA TYR A 30 -4.12 -2.32 -9.48
C TYR A 30 -5.54 -2.80 -9.20
N ARG A 31 -6.58 -2.06 -9.62
CA ARG A 31 -7.99 -2.48 -9.47
C ARG A 31 -8.36 -2.83 -8.03
N ILE A 32 -7.87 -2.03 -7.09
CA ILE A 32 -8.19 -2.16 -5.67
C ILE A 32 -9.65 -1.73 -5.45
N THR A 33 -10.38 -2.53 -4.69
CA THR A 33 -11.74 -2.17 -4.22
C THR A 33 -11.65 -1.28 -2.99
N GLU A 34 -12.73 -0.60 -2.62
CA GLU A 34 -12.74 0.25 -1.43
C GLU A 34 -12.47 -0.55 -0.15
N GLU A 35 -13.14 -1.69 0.04
CA GLU A 35 -12.92 -2.61 1.16
C GLU A 35 -11.45 -3.07 1.26
N GLN A 36 -10.84 -3.38 0.12
CA GLN A 36 -9.42 -3.76 0.08
C GLN A 36 -8.51 -2.59 0.42
N HIS A 37 -8.84 -1.37 0.00
CA HIS A 37 -8.09 -0.19 0.34
C HIS A 37 -8.15 0.10 1.84
N GLU A 38 -9.32 -0.01 2.47
CA GLU A 38 -9.48 0.09 3.92
C GLU A 38 -8.64 -0.97 4.65
N ALA A 39 -8.71 -2.24 4.22
CA ALA A 39 -7.91 -3.31 4.80
C ALA A 39 -6.39 -3.08 4.64
N ILE A 40 -5.95 -2.53 3.51
CA ILE A 40 -4.56 -2.10 3.33
C ILE A 40 -4.21 -1.03 4.37
N MET A 41 -5.03 0.01 4.53
CA MET A 41 -4.78 1.08 5.51
C MET A 41 -4.65 0.52 6.93
N ASP A 42 -5.52 -0.40 7.33
CA ASP A 42 -5.45 -1.08 8.63
C ASP A 42 -4.13 -1.84 8.82
N ILE A 43 -3.64 -2.51 7.77
CA ILE A 43 -2.33 -3.19 7.81
C ILE A 43 -1.18 -2.18 7.98
N PHE A 44 -1.24 -1.03 7.31
CA PHE A 44 -0.24 0.02 7.48
C PHE A 44 -0.25 0.58 8.91
N ASP A 45 -1.43 0.81 9.50
CA ASP A 45 -1.55 1.26 10.90
C ASP A 45 -1.08 0.20 11.91
N GLU A 46 -1.34 -1.08 11.64
CA GLU A 46 -0.79 -2.18 12.44
C GLU A 46 0.75 -2.15 12.42
N TYR A 47 1.36 -2.01 11.25
CA TYR A 47 2.82 -2.01 11.12
C TYR A 47 3.46 -0.74 11.70
N ARG A 48 2.84 0.43 11.54
CA ARG A 48 3.23 1.65 12.27
C ARG A 48 3.25 1.41 13.77
N THR A 49 2.20 0.80 14.30
CA THR A 49 2.10 0.53 15.74
C THR A 49 3.21 -0.41 16.21
N LYS A 50 3.47 -1.51 15.48
CA LYS A 50 4.56 -2.44 15.79
C LYS A 50 5.94 -1.77 15.75
N ILE A 51 6.20 -0.97 14.72
CA ILE A 51 7.45 -0.21 14.57
C ILE A 51 7.61 0.78 15.74
N GLY A 52 6.55 1.51 16.09
CA GLY A 52 6.54 2.45 17.22
C GLY A 52 6.76 1.78 18.58
N ALA A 53 6.37 0.51 18.73
CA ALA A 53 6.65 -0.31 19.91
C ALA A 53 8.07 -0.92 19.93
N GLY A 54 8.86 -0.72 18.87
CA GLY A 54 10.19 -1.31 18.72
C GLY A 54 10.17 -2.81 18.39
N GLU A 55 9.05 -3.34 17.89
CA GLU A 55 8.96 -4.72 17.44
C GLU A 55 9.76 -4.92 16.15
N ASN A 56 10.34 -6.11 15.98
CA ASN A 56 11.04 -6.46 14.76
C ASN A 56 10.03 -6.87 13.67
N VAL A 57 9.90 -6.04 12.63
CA VAL A 57 9.01 -6.27 11.49
C VAL A 57 9.81 -6.66 10.24
N HIS A 58 9.19 -7.41 9.32
CA HIS A 58 9.87 -7.90 8.12
C HIS A 58 8.99 -7.75 6.87
N HIS A 59 9.57 -7.32 5.74
CA HIS A 59 8.84 -7.07 4.49
C HIS A 59 8.04 -8.30 4.02
N GLY A 60 8.61 -9.51 4.09
CA GLY A 60 7.88 -10.71 3.70
C GLY A 60 6.60 -10.98 4.53
N SER A 61 6.59 -10.63 5.82
CA SER A 61 5.37 -10.77 6.65
C SER A 61 4.33 -9.70 6.31
N PHE A 62 4.80 -8.50 5.94
CA PHE A 62 3.96 -7.39 5.52
C PHE A 62 3.31 -7.68 4.17
N GLU A 63 4.11 -8.16 3.20
CA GLU A 63 3.66 -8.58 1.88
C GLU A 63 2.58 -9.65 1.98
N GLN A 64 2.79 -10.68 2.82
CA GLN A 64 1.77 -11.72 3.03
C GLN A 64 0.45 -11.14 3.54
N ARG A 65 0.49 -10.21 4.50
CA ARG A 65 -0.73 -9.55 5.01
C ARG A 65 -1.46 -8.78 3.91
N ILE A 66 -0.72 -8.13 3.00
CA ILE A 66 -1.30 -7.44 1.85
C ILE A 66 -1.88 -8.44 0.83
N TYR A 67 -1.23 -9.58 0.60
CA TYR A 67 -1.76 -10.64 -0.27
C TYR A 67 -3.05 -11.24 0.29
N ASP A 68 -3.14 -11.43 1.61
CA ASP A 68 -4.34 -11.92 2.27
C ASP A 68 -5.53 -10.94 2.10
N ALA A 69 -5.27 -9.63 2.12
CA ALA A 69 -6.28 -8.59 1.87
C ALA A 69 -6.60 -8.42 0.37
N VAL A 70 -5.62 -8.62 -0.51
CA VAL A 70 -5.72 -8.40 -1.96
C VAL A 70 -5.30 -9.65 -2.73
N PRO A 71 -6.08 -10.75 -2.63
CA PRO A 71 -5.67 -12.05 -3.15
C PRO A 71 -5.48 -12.07 -4.67
N GLN A 72 -6.09 -11.14 -5.42
CA GLN A 72 -5.86 -11.01 -6.85
C GLN A 72 -4.45 -10.53 -7.22
N HIS A 73 -3.67 -10.06 -6.25
CA HIS A 73 -2.26 -9.64 -6.40
C HIS A 73 -1.30 -10.47 -5.55
N ASP A 74 -1.70 -11.69 -5.16
CA ASP A 74 -0.82 -12.61 -4.43
C ASP A 74 0.50 -12.87 -5.18
N GLY A 75 1.61 -12.80 -4.45
CA GLY A 75 2.97 -12.91 -4.98
C GLY A 75 3.47 -11.70 -5.79
N ASN A 76 2.66 -10.65 -5.96
CA ASN A 76 3.06 -9.43 -6.65
C ASN A 76 3.77 -8.46 -5.71
N TYR A 77 5.04 -8.73 -5.39
CA TYR A 77 5.81 -7.86 -4.49
C TYR A 77 5.98 -6.43 -5.03
N HIS A 78 5.97 -6.25 -6.37
CA HIS A 78 6.05 -4.92 -6.99
C HIS A 78 4.84 -4.04 -6.66
N PHE A 79 3.65 -4.63 -6.53
CA PHE A 79 2.45 -3.93 -6.06
C PHE A 79 2.63 -3.44 -4.62
N VAL A 80 3.08 -4.33 -3.72
CA VAL A 80 3.26 -4.01 -2.30
C VAL A 80 4.33 -2.94 -2.09
N GLU A 81 5.45 -3.07 -2.81
CA GLU A 81 6.52 -2.08 -2.80
C GLU A 81 6.05 -0.72 -3.31
N ALA A 82 5.28 -0.69 -4.40
CA ALA A 82 4.72 0.55 -4.93
C ALA A 82 3.74 1.20 -3.95
N LEU A 83 2.89 0.42 -3.27
CA LEU A 83 2.01 0.91 -2.20
C LEU A 83 2.79 1.54 -1.06
N ALA A 84 3.79 0.84 -0.54
CA ALA A 84 4.59 1.31 0.58
C ALA A 84 5.38 2.57 0.20
N GLN A 85 5.98 2.58 -0.99
CA GLN A 85 6.74 3.73 -1.47
C GLN A 85 5.83 4.94 -1.70
N GLU A 86 4.65 4.75 -2.29
CA GLU A 86 3.75 5.87 -2.57
C GLU A 86 3.13 6.44 -1.30
N ASN A 87 2.84 5.59 -0.30
CA ASN A 87 2.48 6.05 1.04
C ASN A 87 3.58 6.91 1.67
N HIS A 88 4.84 6.49 1.57
CA HIS A 88 5.98 7.31 2.01
C HIS A 88 6.06 8.65 1.24
N ARG A 89 5.87 8.67 -0.08
CA ARG A 89 5.93 9.92 -0.87
C ARG A 89 4.85 10.94 -0.49
N ARG A 90 3.68 10.46 -0.05
CA ARG A 90 2.58 11.32 0.38
C ARG A 90 2.58 11.60 1.89
N GLU A 91 3.72 11.39 2.56
CA GLU A 91 3.88 11.64 4.01
C GLU A 91 2.88 10.84 4.88
N SER A 92 2.58 9.61 4.45
CA SER A 92 1.69 8.69 5.17
C SER A 92 2.41 7.38 5.47
N TRP A 93 2.53 7.01 6.75
CA TRP A 93 3.24 5.78 7.18
C TRP A 93 4.67 5.69 6.64
N GLU A 94 5.38 6.82 6.58
CA GLU A 94 6.75 6.92 6.09
C GLU A 94 7.68 5.89 6.75
N GLU A 95 7.51 5.70 8.05
CA GLU A 95 8.24 4.74 8.88
C GLU A 95 8.09 3.30 8.40
N VAL A 96 6.94 2.94 7.82
CA VAL A 96 6.68 1.57 7.33
C VAL A 96 7.57 1.28 6.14
N PHE A 97 7.62 2.17 5.14
CA PHE A 97 8.49 1.98 3.99
C PHE A 97 9.97 2.05 4.38
N ALA A 98 10.35 3.06 5.18
CA ALA A 98 11.74 3.25 5.61
C ALA A 98 12.27 2.01 6.35
N THR A 99 11.45 1.42 7.22
CA THR A 99 11.83 0.23 8.00
C THR A 99 11.85 -1.03 7.15
N LEU A 100 10.82 -1.27 6.32
CA LEU A 100 10.67 -2.53 5.59
C LEU A 100 11.55 -2.59 4.33
N TYR A 101 11.72 -1.46 3.64
CA TYR A 101 12.34 -1.41 2.31
C TYR A 101 13.51 -0.43 2.21
N GLY A 102 13.62 0.56 3.09
CA GLY A 102 14.61 1.65 2.99
C GLY A 102 16.07 1.19 2.91
N ASN A 103 16.40 0.05 3.53
CA ASN A 103 17.75 -0.51 3.50
C ASN A 103 18.07 -1.34 2.23
N MET A 104 17.09 -1.58 1.35
CA MET A 104 17.34 -2.35 0.13
C MET A 104 18.14 -1.52 -0.89
N GLN A 105 19.10 -2.15 -1.56
CA GLN A 105 20.01 -1.50 -2.51
C GLN A 105 19.28 -0.67 -3.58
N LYS A 106 18.13 -1.14 -4.07
CA LYS A 106 17.33 -0.47 -5.10
C LYS A 106 16.67 0.83 -4.64
N TYR A 107 16.52 1.04 -3.33
CA TYR A 107 15.88 2.24 -2.78
C TYR A 107 16.86 3.24 -2.18
N GLN A 108 18.16 2.95 -2.15
CA GLN A 108 19.19 3.86 -1.65
C GLN A 108 19.11 5.25 -2.32
N ASN A 109 19.02 5.29 -3.66
CA ASN A 109 18.89 6.54 -4.40
C ASN A 109 17.59 7.30 -4.09
N TYR A 110 16.50 6.58 -3.78
CA TYR A 110 15.23 7.18 -3.44
C TYR A 110 15.29 7.81 -2.04
N MET A 111 15.85 7.08 -1.07
CA MET A 111 16.01 7.56 0.31
C MET A 111 16.94 8.77 0.39
N SER A 112 18.07 8.78 -0.34
CA SER A 112 19.03 9.90 -0.32
C SER A 112 18.51 11.22 -0.92
N GLN A 113 17.37 11.21 -1.60
CA GLN A 113 16.74 12.43 -2.15
C GLN A 113 15.73 13.06 -1.19
N GLN A 114 15.47 12.42 -0.04
CA GLN A 114 14.49 12.85 0.97
C GLN A 114 15.16 13.48 2.22
N ASP A 115 16.50 13.40 2.33
CA ASP A 115 17.33 14.04 3.37
C ASP A 115 17.78 15.45 2.98
#